data_AF-A0A3D4MCP4-F1
#
_entry.id   AF-A0A3D4MCP4-F1
#
_cell.length_a   1.000
_cell.length_b   1.000
_cell.length_c   1.000
_cell.angle_alpha   90.00
_cell.angle_beta   90.00
_cell.angle_gamma   90.00
#
_symmetry.space_group_name_H-M   'P 1'
#
loop_
_entity.id
_entity.type
_entity.pdbx_description
1 polymer ?
#
loop_
_entity_poly.entity_id
_entity_poly.type
_entity_poly.pdbx_seq_one_letter_code
_entity_poly.pdbx_strand_id
1 'polypeptide(L)'
;LRSGVGGEQAIGPISAAPWGSAAILPISWVYITLMGSEGLKRATQVAILNANYIAKCLAREYETLYVGKNGFVAHECILDTRG
;
A
#
# COMPACT_ATOMS: atom_id res chain seq x y z
N LEU A 1 -20.44 -27.45 4.49
CA LEU A 1 -19.54 -26.37 4.02
C LEU A 1 -18.42 -27.00 3.19
N ARG A 2 -18.22 -26.73 1.90
CA ARG A 2 -19.04 -26.21 0.78
C ARG A 2 -18.13 -26.29 -0.48
N SER A 3 -18.68 -26.60 -1.66
CA SER A 3 -17.90 -26.61 -2.92
C SER A 3 -17.35 -25.20 -3.24
N GLY A 4 -16.04 -25.01 -3.04
CA GLY A 4 -15.20 -24.09 -3.83
C GLY A 4 -15.21 -22.57 -3.55
N VAL A 5 -15.63 -22.12 -2.35
CA VAL A 5 -15.70 -20.71 -1.87
C VAL A 5 -16.45 -19.70 -2.75
N GLY A 6 -17.72 -19.45 -2.37
CA GLY A 6 -18.62 -18.48 -3.03
C GLY A 6 -20.10 -18.83 -2.88
N GLY A 7 -20.42 -20.06 -2.42
CA GLY A 7 -21.81 -20.49 -2.23
C GLY A 7 -22.54 -20.74 -3.54
N GLU A 8 -23.86 -20.58 -3.56
CA GLU A 8 -24.69 -20.81 -4.77
C GLU A 8 -24.41 -19.81 -5.91
N GLN A 9 -23.78 -18.68 -5.60
CA GLN A 9 -23.42 -17.63 -6.56
C GLN A 9 -21.91 -17.63 -6.88
N ALA A 10 -21.20 -18.73 -6.60
CA ALA A 10 -19.77 -18.82 -6.87
C ALA A 10 -19.46 -18.68 -8.37
N ILE A 11 -18.47 -17.85 -8.70
CA ILE A 11 -17.83 -17.86 -10.02
C ILE A 11 -16.89 -19.06 -10.16
N GLY A 12 -16.41 -19.31 -11.38
CA GLY A 12 -15.41 -20.35 -11.64
C GLY A 12 -14.11 -20.14 -10.84
N PRO A 13 -13.36 -21.22 -10.54
CA PRO A 13 -12.16 -21.14 -9.72
C PRO A 13 -11.05 -20.32 -10.40
N ILE A 14 -10.49 -19.35 -9.67
CA ILE A 14 -9.35 -18.52 -10.10
C ILE A 14 -8.02 -19.08 -9.59
N SER A 15 -8.04 -19.79 -8.47
CA SER A 15 -6.87 -20.31 -7.76
C SER A 15 -6.97 -21.81 -7.52
N ALA A 16 -5.83 -22.51 -7.46
CA ALA A 16 -5.77 -23.95 -7.23
C ALA A 16 -6.24 -24.39 -5.83
N ALA A 17 -6.10 -23.51 -4.82
CA ALA A 17 -6.58 -23.73 -3.45
C ALA A 17 -7.63 -22.67 -3.08
N PRO A 18 -8.65 -23.00 -2.25
CA PRO A 18 -9.78 -22.10 -1.98
C PRO A 18 -9.40 -20.73 -1.37
N TRP A 19 -8.27 -20.64 -0.66
CA TRP A 19 -7.77 -19.38 -0.08
C TRP A 19 -6.37 -19.02 -0.57
N GLY A 20 -5.96 -19.56 -1.73
CA GLY A 20 -4.62 -19.38 -2.27
C GLY A 20 -3.54 -19.80 -1.27
N SER A 21 -2.51 -18.97 -1.11
CA SER A 21 -1.41 -19.16 -0.16
C SER A 21 -1.85 -18.84 1.28
N ALA A 22 -2.81 -19.59 1.83
CA ALA A 22 -3.44 -19.29 3.12
C ALA A 22 -2.44 -19.11 4.29
N ALA A 23 -1.28 -19.77 4.23
CA ALA A 23 -0.23 -19.70 5.25
C ALA A 23 0.39 -18.31 5.41
N ILE A 24 0.29 -17.40 4.43
CA ILE A 24 0.84 -16.04 4.54
C ILE A 24 -0.17 -15.03 5.12
N LEU A 25 -1.46 -15.36 5.15
CA LEU A 25 -2.52 -14.48 5.66
C LEU A 25 -2.29 -14.00 7.11
N PRO A 26 -1.72 -14.82 8.02
CA PRO A 26 -1.38 -14.35 9.36
C PRO A 26 -0.46 -13.14 9.40
N ILE A 27 0.39 -12.90 8.38
CA ILE A 27 1.29 -11.74 8.34
C ILE A 27 0.47 -10.43 8.33
N SER A 28 -0.47 -10.31 7.40
CA SER A 28 -1.35 -9.14 7.32
C SER A 28 -2.31 -9.07 8.51
N TRP A 29 -2.81 -10.20 9.01
CA TRP A 29 -3.68 -10.23 10.19
C TRP A 29 -2.94 -9.69 11.41
N VAL A 30 -1.73 -10.18 11.72
CA VAL A 30 -0.93 -9.70 12.86
C VAL A 30 -0.61 -8.22 12.71
N TYR A 31 -0.25 -7.75 11.50
CA TYR A 31 -0.03 -6.32 11.25
C TYR A 31 -1.27 -5.49 11.60
N ILE A 32 -2.44 -5.86 11.10
CA ILE A 32 -3.70 -5.14 11.38
C ILE A 32 -4.03 -5.18 12.87
N THR A 33 -3.95 -6.35 13.50
CA THR A 33 -4.32 -6.56 14.90
C THR A 33 -3.41 -5.80 15.86
N LEU A 34 -2.08 -5.82 15.63
CA LEU A 34 -1.13 -5.15 16.51
C LEU A 34 -1.08 -3.63 16.30
N MET A 35 -1.27 -3.15 15.06
CA MET A 35 -1.27 -1.71 14.78
C MET A 35 -2.57 -1.03 15.25
N GLY A 36 -3.71 -1.71 15.13
CA GLY A 36 -5.03 -1.12 15.39
C GLY A 36 -5.35 0.07 14.46
N SER A 37 -6.52 0.68 14.62
CA SER A 37 -6.96 1.78 13.75
C SER A 37 -6.01 2.99 13.80
N GLU A 38 -5.58 3.37 15.00
CA GLU A 38 -4.69 4.52 15.19
C GLU A 38 -3.28 4.26 14.64
N GLY A 39 -2.72 3.06 14.84
CA GLY A 39 -1.42 2.70 14.28
C GLY A 39 -1.45 2.64 12.76
N LEU A 40 -2.50 2.06 12.17
CA LEU A 40 -2.66 2.01 10.71
C LEU A 40 -2.80 3.42 10.10
N LYS A 41 -3.57 4.29 10.75
CA LYS A 41 -3.68 5.71 10.36
C LYS A 41 -2.33 6.41 10.46
N ARG A 42 -1.62 6.23 11.57
CA ARG A 42 -0.30 6.84 11.78
C ARG A 42 0.73 6.33 10.78
N ALA A 43 0.75 5.03 10.48
CA ALA A 43 1.65 4.45 9.49
C ALA A 43 1.47 5.10 8.12
N THR A 44 0.22 5.30 7.69
CA THR A 44 -0.09 5.97 6.42
C THR A 44 0.33 7.44 6.44
N GLN A 45 0.07 8.16 7.53
CA GLN A 45 0.51 9.56 7.68
C GLN A 45 2.04 9.68 7.61
N VAL A 46 2.77 8.76 8.26
CA VAL A 46 4.24 8.74 8.26
C VAL A 46 4.79 8.36 6.88
N ALA A 47 4.15 7.44 6.16
CA ALA A 47 4.55 7.12 4.78
C ALA A 47 4.47 8.37 3.88
N ILE A 48 3.37 9.11 3.93
CA ILE A 48 3.19 10.36 3.18
C ILE A 48 4.20 11.42 3.64
N LEU A 49 4.39 11.58 4.96
CA LEU A 49 5.35 12.54 5.50
C LEU A 49 6.77 12.24 5.03
N ASN A 50 7.20 10.98 5.09
CA ASN A 50 8.55 10.57 4.71
C ASN A 50 8.80 10.79 3.22
N ALA A 51 7.83 10.47 2.36
CA ALA A 51 7.95 10.72 0.92
C ALA A 51 8.09 12.23 0.62
N ASN A 52 7.27 13.07 1.24
CA ASN A 52 7.36 14.52 1.08
C ASN A 52 8.66 15.11 1.67
N TYR A 53 9.14 14.55 2.78
CA TYR A 53 10.42 14.93 3.36
C TYR A 53 11.57 14.64 2.39
N ILE A 54 11.63 13.42 1.84
CA ILE A 54 12.64 13.01 0.86
C ILE A 54 12.58 13.90 -0.38
N ALA A 55 11.38 14.10 -0.96
CA ALA A 55 11.18 14.97 -2.11
C ALA A 55 11.70 16.39 -1.84
N LYS A 56 11.42 16.94 -0.66
CA LYS A 56 11.89 18.29 -0.28
C LYS A 56 13.41 18.35 -0.08
N CYS A 57 14.01 17.32 0.52
CA CYS A 57 15.45 17.23 0.73
C CYS A 57 16.23 17.18 -0.59
N LEU A 58 15.68 16.49 -1.59
CA LEU A 58 16.35 16.28 -2.89
C LEU A 58 16.01 17.36 -3.92
N ALA A 59 15.10 18.30 -3.62
CA ALA A 59 14.59 19.31 -4.55
C ALA A 59 15.65 20.30 -5.12
N ARG A 60 16.89 20.30 -4.59
CA ARG A 60 17.99 21.09 -5.14
C ARG A 60 18.67 20.42 -6.33
N GLU A 61 18.71 19.09 -6.33
CA GLU A 61 19.44 18.29 -7.32
C GLU A 61 18.51 17.61 -8.32
N TYR A 62 17.26 17.32 -7.91
CA TYR A 62 16.27 16.63 -8.73
C TYR A 62 14.91 17.32 -8.67
N GLU A 63 14.28 17.51 -9.83
CA GLU A 63 12.88 17.92 -9.90
C GLU A 63 11.98 16.74 -9.51
N THR A 64 10.93 17.01 -8.73
CA THR A 64 9.87 16.01 -8.50
C THR A 64 8.87 16.09 -9.64
N LEU A 65 8.82 15.06 -10.49
CA LEU A 65 8.14 15.09 -11.79
C LEU A 65 6.62 15.34 -11.70
N TYR A 66 5.97 14.86 -10.64
CA TYR A 66 4.53 15.03 -10.42
C TYR A 66 4.25 15.41 -8.97
N VAL A 67 3.46 16.47 -8.80
CA VAL A 67 2.98 16.93 -7.49
C VAL A 67 1.48 17.18 -7.53
N GLY A 68 0.82 16.99 -6.38
CA GLY A 68 -0.58 17.34 -6.23
C GLY A 68 -0.81 18.85 -6.25
N LYS A 69 -2.09 19.26 -6.25
CA LYS A 69 -2.52 20.68 -6.32
C LYS A 69 -1.86 21.61 -5.28
N ASN A 70 -1.48 21.06 -4.13
CA ASN A 70 -0.89 21.82 -3.01
C ASN A 70 0.64 21.65 -2.93
N GLY A 71 1.29 21.10 -3.96
CA GLY A 71 2.75 20.92 -4.01
C GLY A 71 3.28 19.75 -3.17
N PHE A 72 2.40 18.83 -2.73
CA PHE A 72 2.77 17.63 -1.99
C PHE A 72 2.58 16.37 -2.84
N VAL A 73 3.38 15.35 -2.55
CA VAL A 73 3.26 14.00 -3.09
C VAL A 73 2.46 13.10 -2.13
N ALA A 74 2.13 11.88 -2.56
CA ALA A 74 1.48 10.88 -1.72
C ALA A 74 2.53 10.11 -0.89
N HIS A 75 2.46 8.77 -0.90
CA HIS A 75 3.40 7.90 -0.18
C HIS A 75 4.68 7.59 -0.99
N GLU A 76 4.84 8.24 -2.15
CA GLU A 76 5.96 8.08 -3.06
C GLU A 76 6.21 9.39 -3.81
N CYS A 77 7.39 9.54 -4.41
CA CYS A 77 7.73 10.63 -5.34
C CYS A 77 8.56 10.07 -6.50
N ILE A 78 8.50 10.74 -7.65
CA ILE A 78 9.31 10.41 -8.83
C ILE A 78 10.30 11.56 -9.04
N LEU A 79 11.59 11.23 -9.01
CA LEU A 79 12.68 12.17 -9.24
C LEU A 79 13.08 12.14 -10.71
N ASP A 80 13.10 13.30 -11.35
CA ASP A 80 13.57 13.41 -12.72
C ASP A 80 15.09 13.39 -12.78
N THR A 81 15.66 12.31 -13.32
CA THR A 81 17.10 12.09 -13.46
C THR A 81 17.61 12.39 -14.87
N ARG A 82 16.77 12.91 -15.76
CA ARG A 82 17.13 13.10 -17.18
C ARG A 82 18.05 14.29 -17.44
N GLY A 83 17.97 15.33 -16.60
CA GLY A 83 18.77 16.56 -16.74
C GLY A 83 18.24 17.52 -17.80
#